data_AF-A0A822CNX8-F1
#
_entry.id   AF-A0A822CNX8-F1
#
_cell.length_a   1.000
_cell.length_b   1.000
_cell.length_c   1.000
_cell.angle_alpha   90.00
_cell.angle_beta   90.00
_cell.angle_gamma   90.00
#
_symmetry.space_group_name_H-M   'P 1'
#
loop_
_entity.id
_entity.type
_entity.pdbx_description
1 polymer ?
#
loop_
_entity_poly.entity_id
_entity_poly.type
_entity_poly.pdbx_seq_one_letter_code
_entity_poly.pdbx_strand_id
1 'polypeptide(L)'
;MWNQSPDNDISSDLSTLVDDLTHLDLQKSSLCSTTTTITSPTTSVASSAEVEVDEATTLLNSISSYFFIKPTKYGGRGCFANSDLAQGTIVHECSMPLSSTIARPFRKEVCGSCFKFLHGLNQCQYDLERKKQQEEAETEAELKLENELKQAKNI
;
A
#
# COMPACT_ATOMS: atom_id res chain seq x y z
N MET A 1 -42.41 16.37 -33.09
CA MET A 1 -41.09 16.40 -33.77
C MET A 1 -40.13 15.66 -32.84
N TRP A 2 -40.04 14.32 -32.97
CA TRP A 2 -38.89 13.56 -33.52
C TRP A 2 -37.59 13.85 -32.72
N ASN A 3 -36.83 12.93 -32.11
CA ASN A 3 -36.65 11.46 -32.23
C ASN A 3 -35.85 10.98 -30.99
N GLN A 4 -36.18 9.84 -30.36
CA GLN A 4 -35.57 8.49 -30.49
C GLN A 4 -34.08 8.37 -30.12
N SER A 5 -33.82 7.49 -29.13
CA SER A 5 -32.52 6.95 -28.69
C SER A 5 -31.79 6.18 -29.81
N PRO A 6 -30.54 5.75 -29.55
CA PRO A 6 -30.38 4.32 -29.32
C PRO A 6 -29.41 3.93 -28.21
N ASP A 7 -29.63 2.72 -27.72
CA ASP A 7 -28.83 1.89 -26.84
C ASP A 7 -27.40 1.69 -27.33
N ASN A 8 -26.46 1.50 -26.39
CA ASN A 8 -25.26 0.74 -26.69
C ASN A 8 -24.81 -0.05 -25.46
N ASP A 9 -25.13 -1.34 -25.47
CA ASP A 9 -24.53 -2.40 -24.68
C ASP A 9 -23.08 -2.63 -25.10
N ILE A 10 -22.14 -2.63 -24.15
CA ILE A 10 -20.91 -3.43 -24.27
C ILE A 10 -20.68 -4.15 -22.95
N SER A 11 -21.09 -5.41 -22.97
CA SER A 11 -20.76 -6.48 -22.04
C SER A 11 -19.30 -6.95 -22.22
N SER A 12 -18.76 -7.50 -21.13
CA SER A 12 -17.79 -8.61 -21.04
C SER A 12 -16.45 -8.47 -21.77
N ASP A 13 -15.37 -8.28 -20.99
CA ASP A 13 -14.29 -9.26 -20.83
C ASP A 13 -12.99 -8.57 -20.42
N LEU A 14 -12.63 -8.68 -19.13
CA LEU A 14 -11.24 -8.53 -18.69
C LEU A 14 -10.98 -9.45 -17.49
N SER A 15 -11.34 -10.72 -17.65
CA SER A 15 -10.96 -11.83 -16.78
C SER A 15 -9.83 -12.62 -17.42
N THR A 16 -8.70 -11.98 -17.70
CA THR A 16 -7.44 -12.67 -18.04
C THR A 16 -6.29 -11.73 -17.74
N LEU A 17 -5.67 -11.90 -16.57
CA LEU A 17 -4.29 -11.53 -16.18
C LEU A 17 -4.22 -11.40 -14.65
N VAL A 18 -4.66 -12.46 -13.97
CA VAL A 18 -4.08 -12.88 -12.70
C VAL A 18 -3.37 -14.18 -13.06
N ASP A 19 -2.06 -14.22 -12.81
CA ASP A 19 -1.21 -15.41 -12.64
C ASP A 19 0.20 -15.02 -13.09
N ASP A 20 0.90 -14.29 -12.23
CA ASP A 20 2.31 -14.58 -11.93
C ASP A 20 2.81 -13.59 -10.87
N LEU A 21 3.64 -14.09 -9.96
CA LEU A 21 4.34 -13.40 -8.85
C LEU A 21 3.75 -13.61 -7.45
N THR A 22 3.47 -14.87 -7.11
CA THR A 22 3.61 -15.37 -5.73
C THR A 22 4.96 -16.07 -5.57
N HIS A 23 6.04 -15.32 -5.32
CA HIS A 23 7.20 -15.87 -4.59
C HIS A 23 8.16 -14.74 -4.21
N LEU A 24 8.27 -14.44 -2.91
CA LEU A 24 9.53 -14.32 -2.16
C LEU A 24 9.31 -13.65 -0.79
N ASP A 25 9.38 -14.53 0.20
CA ASP A 25 9.80 -14.40 1.60
C ASP A 25 10.13 -13.02 2.19
N LEU A 26 9.26 -12.61 3.12
CA LEU A 26 9.53 -12.63 4.56
C LEU A 26 10.95 -12.23 5.03
N GLN A 27 11.14 -10.96 5.39
CA GLN A 27 11.97 -10.60 6.54
C GLN A 27 11.28 -9.55 7.41
N LYS A 28 10.88 -10.01 8.60
CA LYS A 28 10.38 -9.21 9.73
C LYS A 28 11.56 -8.52 10.43
N SER A 29 11.47 -7.21 10.61
CA SER A 29 12.12 -6.47 11.72
C SER A 29 11.30 -5.20 11.95
N SER A 30 10.37 -5.14 12.91
CA SER A 30 10.55 -5.11 14.37
C SER A 30 11.19 -3.82 14.88
N LEU A 31 10.32 -2.96 15.44
CA LEU A 31 10.54 -1.94 16.47
C LEU A 31 11.41 -0.73 16.06
N CYS A 32 11.27 0.48 16.59
CA CYS A 32 10.33 1.17 17.49
C CYS A 32 10.93 2.58 17.64
N SER A 33 10.08 3.60 17.58
CA SER A 33 10.17 4.94 18.18
C SER A 33 11.53 5.62 18.35
N THR A 34 11.68 6.81 17.76
CA THR A 34 12.56 7.84 18.33
C THR A 34 11.82 9.17 18.38
N THR A 35 11.48 9.58 19.60
CA THR A 35 11.07 10.93 19.97
C THR A 35 12.27 11.84 19.82
N THR A 36 12.17 12.89 19.01
CA THR A 36 13.19 13.95 18.96
C THR A 36 12.59 15.26 19.42
N THR A 37 13.11 15.71 20.56
CA THR A 37 12.85 16.98 21.23
C THR A 37 13.14 18.15 20.31
N ILE A 38 12.14 19.03 20.13
CA ILE A 38 12.29 20.29 19.42
C ILE A 38 13.03 21.27 20.33
N THR A 39 14.22 21.73 19.92
CA THR A 39 14.86 22.90 20.50
C THR A 39 15.24 23.84 19.37
N SER A 40 14.54 24.97 19.31
CA SER A 40 14.79 26.05 18.37
C SER A 40 16.10 26.78 18.72
N PRO A 41 16.88 27.19 17.72
CA PRO A 41 17.63 28.43 17.83
C PRO A 41 17.26 29.39 16.70
N THR A 42 16.74 30.54 17.11
CA THR A 42 16.63 31.75 16.31
C THR A 42 18.04 32.29 16.04
N THR A 43 18.51 32.29 14.79
CA THR A 43 19.54 33.25 14.37
C THR A 43 19.42 33.55 12.89
N SER A 44 19.10 34.81 12.58
CA SER A 44 19.10 35.40 11.25
C SER A 44 20.54 35.64 10.79
N VAL A 45 20.99 34.88 9.79
CA VAL A 45 22.12 35.27 8.94
C VAL A 45 21.73 35.03 7.49
N ALA A 46 21.56 36.13 6.76
CA ALA A 46 21.57 36.12 5.30
C ALA A 46 23.00 35.82 4.89
N SER A 47 23.26 34.61 4.40
CA SER A 47 24.55 34.24 3.83
C SER A 47 24.34 33.55 2.49
N SER A 48 25.11 34.04 1.52
CA SER A 48 25.17 33.65 0.13
C SER A 48 25.36 32.15 -0.06
N ALA A 49 24.87 31.68 -1.21
CA ALA A 49 24.83 30.29 -1.66
C ALA A 49 26.19 29.56 -1.57
N GLU A 50 26.38 28.83 -0.48
CA GLU A 50 27.32 27.72 -0.37
C GLU A 50 26.45 26.45 -0.36
N VAL A 51 26.64 25.58 -1.36
CA VAL A 51 25.84 24.35 -1.54
C VAL A 51 26.41 23.29 -0.61
N GLU A 52 26.02 23.32 0.67
CA GLU A 52 26.04 22.10 1.47
C GLU A 52 24.98 21.17 0.88
N VAL A 53 25.44 20.16 0.14
CA VAL A 53 24.57 19.12 -0.38
C VAL A 53 24.12 18.29 0.81
N ASP A 54 22.98 18.67 1.38
CA ASP A 54 22.30 17.94 2.43
C ASP A 54 22.13 16.47 2.00
N GLU A 55 22.66 15.55 2.80
CA GLU A 55 22.61 14.09 2.57
C GLU A 55 21.17 13.64 2.26
N ALA A 56 20.19 14.26 2.92
CA ALA A 56 18.78 14.00 2.67
C ALA A 56 18.35 14.34 1.23
N THR A 57 18.91 15.38 0.63
CA THR A 57 18.60 15.75 -0.77
C THR A 57 19.17 14.72 -1.75
N THR A 58 20.33 14.15 -1.44
CA THR A 58 20.94 13.08 -2.26
C THR A 58 20.08 11.81 -2.22
N LEU A 59 19.60 11.43 -1.04
CA LEU A 59 18.66 10.30 -0.88
C LEU A 59 17.32 10.55 -1.57
N LEU A 60 16.81 11.77 -1.52
CA LEU A 60 15.57 12.14 -2.22
C LEU A 60 15.72 12.07 -3.75
N ASN A 61 16.90 12.44 -4.27
CA ASN A 61 17.18 12.37 -5.71
C ASN A 61 17.45 10.94 -6.21
N SER A 62 17.66 9.97 -5.33
CA SER A 62 17.82 8.56 -5.73
C SER A 62 16.50 7.82 -5.91
N ILE A 63 15.36 8.45 -5.59
CA ILE A 63 14.01 7.84 -5.68
C ILE A 63 13.64 7.49 -7.13
N SER A 64 14.01 8.34 -8.09
CA SER A 64 13.74 8.13 -9.52
C SER A 64 14.73 8.90 -10.36
N SER A 65 15.10 8.34 -11.51
CA SER A 65 15.96 9.01 -12.50
C SER A 65 15.23 10.08 -13.32
N TYR A 66 13.89 10.10 -13.30
CA TYR A 66 13.10 11.01 -14.12
C TYR A 66 12.96 12.43 -13.56
N PHE A 67 13.18 12.60 -12.25
CA PHE A 67 13.07 13.90 -11.61
C PHE A 67 14.13 14.10 -10.53
N PHE A 68 14.30 15.35 -10.12
CA PHE A 68 15.08 15.74 -8.96
C PHE A 68 14.25 16.64 -8.05
N ILE A 69 14.60 16.69 -6.77
CA ILE A 69 13.91 17.48 -5.76
C ILE A 69 14.72 18.74 -5.47
N LYS A 70 14.09 19.91 -5.58
CA LYS A 70 14.68 21.22 -5.25
C LYS A 70 13.73 22.09 -4.40
N PRO A 71 14.26 23.02 -3.60
CA PRO A 71 13.44 23.98 -2.87
C PRO A 71 12.71 24.93 -3.84
N THR A 72 11.47 25.28 -3.50
CA THR A 72 10.63 26.18 -4.30
C THR A 72 10.66 27.61 -3.74
N LYS A 73 10.49 28.61 -4.63
CA LYS A 73 10.53 30.06 -4.28
C LYS A 73 9.59 30.44 -3.13
N TYR A 74 8.43 29.80 -3.06
CA TYR A 74 7.37 30.10 -2.08
C TYR A 74 7.44 29.21 -0.82
N GLY A 75 8.55 28.48 -0.64
CA GLY A 75 8.75 27.52 0.45
C GLY A 75 8.41 26.08 0.06
N GLY A 76 8.98 25.12 0.79
CA GLY A 76 8.83 23.69 0.53
C GLY A 76 9.83 23.14 -0.50
N ARG A 77 9.57 21.90 -0.95
CA ARG A 77 10.34 21.18 -1.97
C ARG A 77 9.40 20.73 -3.09
N GLY A 78 9.87 20.76 -4.33
CA GLY A 78 9.13 20.28 -5.50
C GLY A 78 9.98 19.32 -6.34
N CYS A 79 9.30 18.45 -7.09
CA CYS A 79 9.92 17.57 -8.08
C CYS A 79 9.98 18.26 -9.44
N PHE A 80 11.13 18.21 -10.09
CA PHE A 80 11.37 18.80 -11.42
C PHE A 80 11.92 17.74 -12.36
N ALA A 81 11.41 17.69 -13.59
CA ALA A 81 11.86 16.70 -14.57
C ALA A 81 13.33 16.92 -14.97
N ASN A 82 14.07 15.82 -15.14
CA ASN A 82 15.44 15.84 -15.67
C ASN A 82 15.49 16.03 -17.18
N SER A 83 14.41 15.66 -17.89
CA SER A 83 14.29 15.71 -19.34
C SER A 83 12.83 15.85 -19.76
N ASP A 84 12.60 16.06 -21.04
CA ASP A 84 11.26 15.96 -21.61
C ASP A 84 10.72 14.53 -21.43
N LEU A 85 9.45 14.43 -21.01
CA LEU A 85 8.78 13.16 -20.75
C LEU A 85 7.67 12.95 -21.78
N ALA A 86 7.65 11.77 -22.40
CA ALA A 86 6.58 11.39 -23.31
C ALA A 86 5.28 11.13 -22.54
N GLN A 87 4.14 11.31 -23.22
CA GLN A 87 2.83 11.01 -22.65
C GLN A 87 2.75 9.53 -22.25
N GLY A 88 2.23 9.26 -21.04
CA GLY A 88 2.09 7.90 -20.50
C GLY A 88 3.33 7.34 -19.79
N THR A 89 4.41 8.12 -19.68
CA THR A 89 5.62 7.69 -18.93
C THR A 89 5.31 7.59 -17.43
N ILE A 90 5.58 6.42 -16.83
CA ILE A 90 5.51 6.23 -15.38
C ILE A 90 6.77 6.81 -14.75
N VAL A 91 6.62 7.96 -14.08
CA VAL A 91 7.73 8.72 -13.48
C VAL A 91 8.19 8.11 -12.15
N HIS A 92 7.24 7.59 -11.37
CA HIS A 92 7.49 6.92 -10.10
C HIS A 92 6.30 6.06 -9.72
N GLU A 93 6.57 4.88 -9.18
CA GLU A 93 5.59 3.95 -8.67
C GLU A 93 5.94 3.59 -7.22
N CYS A 94 4.95 3.60 -6.34
CA CYS A 94 5.09 3.20 -4.95
C CYS A 94 4.20 1.99 -4.69
N SER A 95 4.82 0.81 -4.64
CA SER A 95 4.11 -0.46 -4.39
C SER A 95 3.72 -0.66 -2.92
N MET A 96 4.45 -0.03 -2.01
CA MET A 96 4.26 -0.19 -0.57
C MET A 96 4.10 1.17 0.11
N PRO A 97 2.86 1.67 0.28
CA PRO A 97 2.62 2.92 0.99
C PRO A 97 2.99 2.78 2.46
N LEU A 98 3.43 3.87 3.09
CA LEU A 98 3.77 3.88 4.52
C LEU A 98 2.59 3.46 5.41
N SER A 99 1.39 3.92 5.05
CA SER A 99 0.14 3.55 5.71
C SER A 99 -1.04 3.85 4.78
N SER A 100 -2.14 3.12 4.96
CA SER A 100 -3.35 3.28 4.18
C SER A 100 -4.58 3.05 5.05
N THR A 101 -5.68 3.76 4.81
CA THR A 101 -6.92 3.64 5.58
C THR A 101 -8.13 3.88 4.69
N ILE A 102 -9.22 3.15 4.94
CA ILE A 102 -10.50 3.34 4.26
C ILE A 102 -11.26 4.51 4.90
N ALA A 103 -11.81 5.40 4.07
CA ALA A 103 -12.69 6.47 4.53
C ALA A 103 -13.94 5.90 5.22
N ARG A 104 -14.40 6.54 6.29
CA ARG A 104 -15.49 6.04 7.16
C ARG A 104 -16.74 5.54 6.41
N PRO A 105 -17.24 6.22 5.37
CA PRO A 105 -18.44 5.76 4.64
C PRO A 105 -18.27 4.37 4.01
N PHE A 106 -17.05 4.01 3.60
CA PHE A 106 -16.78 2.77 2.85
C PHE A 106 -16.23 1.65 3.71
N ARG A 107 -16.15 1.82 5.03
CA ARG A 107 -15.52 0.85 5.94
C ARG A 107 -16.18 -0.54 5.90
N LYS A 108 -17.45 -0.61 5.53
CA LYS A 108 -18.22 -1.87 5.42
C LYS A 108 -18.31 -2.42 3.99
N GLU A 109 -17.81 -1.68 3.01
CA GLU A 109 -18.00 -1.99 1.59
C GLU A 109 -16.66 -2.25 0.88
N VAL A 110 -15.54 -1.86 1.50
CA VAL A 110 -14.20 -1.99 0.92
C VAL A 110 -13.32 -2.83 1.83
N CYS A 111 -12.50 -3.71 1.25
CA CYS A 111 -11.51 -4.48 1.99
C CYS A 111 -10.34 -3.59 2.44
N GLY A 112 -9.98 -3.64 3.73
CA GLY A 112 -8.90 -2.82 4.30
C GLY A 112 -7.49 -3.16 3.84
N SER A 113 -7.31 -4.34 3.24
CA SER A 113 -6.02 -4.80 2.74
C SER A 113 -5.88 -4.56 1.23
N CYS A 114 -6.85 -5.03 0.44
CA CYS A 114 -6.75 -4.99 -1.03
C CYS A 114 -7.52 -3.83 -1.69
N PHE A 115 -8.23 -3.00 -0.92
CA PHE A 115 -9.05 -1.88 -1.40
C PHE A 115 -10.12 -2.25 -2.44
N LYS A 116 -10.42 -3.54 -2.63
CA LYS A 116 -11.50 -4.00 -3.50
C LYS A 116 -12.87 -3.67 -2.91
N PHE A 117 -13.76 -3.18 -3.77
CA PHE A 117 -15.16 -2.91 -3.44
C PHE A 117 -15.98 -4.20 -3.45
N LEU A 118 -16.81 -4.39 -2.44
CA LEU A 118 -17.55 -5.63 -2.16
C LEU A 118 -19.07 -5.45 -2.29
N HIS A 119 -19.52 -4.46 -3.06
CA HIS A 119 -20.93 -4.29 -3.45
C HIS A 119 -21.94 -4.35 -2.28
N GLY A 120 -21.59 -3.78 -1.13
CA GLY A 120 -22.48 -3.75 0.05
C GLY A 120 -22.47 -5.01 0.92
N LEU A 121 -21.62 -5.99 0.62
CA LEU A 121 -21.37 -7.10 1.54
C LEU A 121 -20.63 -6.56 2.77
N ASN A 122 -21.26 -6.65 3.94
CA ASN A 122 -20.72 -6.19 5.23
C ASN A 122 -19.48 -6.96 5.71
N GLN A 123 -18.86 -7.78 4.86
CA GLN A 123 -17.80 -8.70 5.25
C GLN A 123 -16.68 -8.66 4.22
N CYS A 124 -15.49 -8.25 4.66
CA CYS A 124 -14.33 -8.27 3.78
C CYS A 124 -13.81 -9.70 3.59
N GLN A 125 -13.35 -10.02 2.37
CA GLN A 125 -12.82 -11.35 2.04
C GLN A 125 -11.70 -11.79 2.99
N TYR A 126 -10.88 -10.85 3.44
CA TYR A 126 -9.83 -11.11 4.43
C TYR A 126 -10.37 -11.57 5.79
N ASP A 127 -11.51 -11.03 6.25
CA ASP A 127 -12.15 -11.48 7.48
C ASP A 127 -12.80 -12.85 7.32
N LEU A 128 -13.32 -13.16 6.12
CA LEU A 128 -13.85 -14.48 5.78
C LEU A 128 -12.75 -15.53 5.74
N GLU A 129 -11.64 -15.24 5.08
CA GLU A 129 -10.48 -16.13 4.98
C GLU A 129 -9.87 -16.42 6.36
N ARG A 130 -9.72 -15.40 7.21
CA ARG A 130 -9.25 -15.62 8.59
C ARG A 130 -10.19 -16.48 9.41
N LYS A 131 -11.51 -16.25 9.32
CA LYS A 131 -12.50 -17.07 10.04
C LYS A 131 -12.42 -18.52 9.59
N LYS A 132 -12.33 -18.74 8.27
CA LYS A 132 -12.17 -20.08 7.70
C LYS A 132 -10.91 -20.78 8.20
N GLN A 133 -9.77 -20.09 8.22
CA GLN A 133 -8.50 -20.63 8.74
C GLN A 133 -8.59 -20.96 10.24
N GLN A 134 -9.33 -20.17 11.02
CA GLN A 134 -9.54 -20.44 12.45
C GLN A 134 -10.40 -21.68 12.68
N GLU A 135 -11.49 -21.83 11.92
CA GLU A 135 -12.36 -23.00 11.98
C GLU A 135 -11.59 -24.27 11.56
N GLU A 136 -10.81 -24.21 10.48
CA GLU A 136 -9.96 -25.31 10.04
C GLU A 136 -8.93 -25.71 11.11
N ALA A 137 -8.25 -24.73 11.73
CA ALA A 137 -7.29 -24.99 12.79
C ALA A 137 -7.91 -25.61 14.05
N GLU A 138 -9.14 -25.21 14.40
CA GLU A 138 -9.87 -25.79 15.53
C GLU A 138 -10.24 -27.25 15.26
N THR A 139 -10.78 -27.55 14.07
CA THR A 139 -11.10 -28.93 13.67
C THR A 139 -9.87 -29.84 13.63
N GLU A 140 -8.73 -29.32 13.19
CA GLU A 140 -7.46 -30.08 13.18
C GLU A 140 -6.98 -30.38 14.61
N ALA A 141 -7.14 -29.43 15.54
CA ALA A 141 -6.80 -29.62 16.94
C ALA A 141 -7.67 -30.69 17.62
N GLU A 142 -8.98 -30.71 17.34
CA GLU A 142 -9.90 -31.72 17.86
C GLU A 142 -9.55 -33.13 17.36
N LEU A 143 -9.28 -33.27 16.06
CA LEU A 143 -8.89 -34.55 15.45
C LEU A 143 -7.59 -35.08 16.07
N LYS A 144 -6.64 -34.18 16.35
CA LYS A 144 -5.36 -34.54 16.97
C LYS A 144 -5.55 -35.07 18.39
N LEU A 145 -6.38 -34.41 19.20
CA LEU A 145 -6.71 -34.86 20.55
C LEU A 145 -7.39 -36.24 20.53
N GLU A 146 -8.33 -36.47 19.61
CA GLU A 146 -9.02 -37.76 19.49
C GLU A 146 -8.04 -38.88 19.13
N ASN A 147 -7.09 -38.62 18.23
CA ASN A 147 -6.06 -39.57 17.84
C ASN A 147 -5.12 -39.92 19.01
N GLU A 148 -4.70 -38.93 19.81
CA GLU A 148 -3.89 -39.15 21.01
C GLU A 148 -4.64 -40.00 22.05
N LEU A 149 -5.94 -39.76 22.23
CA LEU A 149 -6.78 -40.51 23.17
C LEU A 149 -7.00 -41.96 22.74
N LYS A 150 -7.13 -42.20 21.43
CA LYS A 150 -7.19 -43.55 20.85
C LYS A 150 -5.86 -44.30 21.03
N GLN A 151 -4.72 -43.62 20.87
CA GLN A 151 -3.41 -44.21 21.13
C GLN A 151 -3.23 -44.61 22.59
N ALA A 152 -3.63 -43.75 23.53
CA ALA A 152 -3.52 -44.01 24.97
C ALA A 152 -4.38 -45.19 25.45
N LYS A 153 -5.50 -45.47 24.77
CA LYS A 153 -6.40 -46.60 25.10
C LYS A 153 -5.97 -47.94 24.50
N ASN A 154 -5.00 -47.95 23.59
CA ASN A 154 -4.53 -49.14 22.90
C ASN A 154 -3.25 -49.73 23.52
N ILE A 155 -2.94 -49.34 24.76
CA ILE A 155 -1.85 -49.82 25.62
C ILE A 155 -2.49 -50.49 26.84
#